data_AF-X0SFD6-F1
#
_entry.id   AF-X0SFD6-F1
#
_cell.length_a   1.000
_cell.length_b   1.000
_cell.length_c   1.000
_cell.angle_alpha   90.00
_cell.angle_beta   90.00
_cell.angle_gamma   90.00
#
_symmetry.space_group_name_H-M   'P 1'
#
loop_
_entity.id
_entity.type
_entity.pdbx_description
1 polymer ?
#
loop_
_entity_poly.entity_id
_entity_poly.type
_entity_poly.pdbx_seq_one_letter_code
_entity_poly.pdbx_strand_id
1 'polypeptide(L)'
;MELVWTVPVIGGLAILFALWLASDVLRRDPGSQKMQDIAGTIFEGAMSFLRRQYQTIAVLALVTAVVVGAVVGYFDESLKIGVYTGIAFIVGAVCSAISGFIGMYVAVRSNSRCASAATRSLREAITVSLRGGAVSGFLVVSLSLLGVAAIFGIYSRLLDNPIEEVPFLIVGFGFGASFVALFAQLGGGIYTKAADVGADLVGKVEAGIPEDDPRNAAVIADLVGDNVGDCAGRGADLFESTAAENIGAMILG
;
A
#
# COMPACT_ATOMS: atom_id res chain seq x y z
N MET A 1 -7.62 -32.34 2.98
CA MET A 1 -6.59 -31.34 2.66
C MET A 1 -6.12 -30.78 3.99
N GLU A 2 -4.83 -30.82 4.30
CA GLU A 2 -4.34 -30.19 5.54
C GLU A 2 -4.81 -28.73 5.57
N LEU A 3 -5.32 -28.29 6.73
CA LEU A 3 -5.84 -26.93 6.94
C LEU A 3 -4.86 -25.84 6.46
N VAL A 4 -3.57 -26.18 6.42
CA VAL A 4 -2.44 -25.35 5.95
C VAL A 4 -2.56 -24.91 4.49
N TRP A 5 -3.19 -25.70 3.61
CA TRP A 5 -3.35 -25.32 2.20
C TRP A 5 -4.54 -24.38 1.95
N THR A 6 -5.44 -24.24 2.92
CA THR A 6 -6.62 -23.38 2.80
C THR A 6 -6.22 -21.90 2.66
N VAL A 7 -5.24 -21.46 3.45
CA VAL A 7 -4.74 -20.07 3.44
C VAL A 7 -4.18 -19.66 2.07
N PRO A 8 -3.20 -20.37 1.47
CA PRO A 8 -2.67 -19.99 0.16
C PRO A 8 -3.71 -20.11 -0.96
N VAL A 9 -4.64 -21.06 -0.89
CA VAL A 9 -5.71 -21.20 -1.88
C VAL A 9 -6.67 -20.00 -1.83
N ILE A 10 -7.14 -19.62 -0.64
CA ILE A 10 -8.06 -18.47 -0.49
C ILE A 10 -7.36 -17.17 -0.85
N GLY A 11 -6.12 -16.96 -0.40
CA GLY A 11 -5.34 -15.78 -0.76
C GLY A 11 -5.12 -15.69 -2.27
N GLY A 12 -4.84 -16.81 -2.93
CA GLY A 12 -4.72 -16.88 -4.40
C GLY A 12 -6.04 -16.52 -5.11
N LEU A 13 -7.17 -17.07 -4.66
CA LEU A 13 -8.49 -16.76 -5.21
C LEU A 13 -8.84 -15.27 -5.04
N ALA A 14 -8.51 -14.68 -3.89
CA ALA A 14 -8.75 -13.27 -3.63
C ALA A 14 -7.87 -12.35 -4.50
N ILE A 15 -6.61 -12.71 -4.76
CA ILE A 15 -5.77 -12.03 -5.77
C ILE A 15 -6.40 -12.13 -7.16
N LEU A 16 -6.83 -13.32 -7.57
CA LEU A 16 -7.47 -13.49 -8.89
C LEU A 16 -8.74 -12.63 -9.02
N PHE A 17 -9.52 -12.53 -7.95
CA PHE A 17 -10.69 -11.66 -7.91
C PHE A 17 -10.30 -10.17 -7.99
N ALA A 18 -9.26 -9.74 -7.27
CA ALA A 18 -8.73 -8.38 -7.35
C ALA A 18 -8.22 -8.06 -8.77
N LEU A 19 -7.52 -8.98 -9.43
CA LEU A 19 -7.05 -8.83 -10.80
C LEU A 19 -8.20 -8.76 -11.82
N TRP A 20 -9.27 -9.53 -11.59
CA TRP A 20 -10.49 -9.45 -12.39
C TRP A 20 -11.17 -8.08 -12.23
N LEU A 21 -11.29 -7.58 -11.00
CA LEU A 21 -11.81 -6.23 -10.72
C LEU A 21 -10.94 -5.14 -11.37
N ALA A 22 -9.62 -5.26 -11.25
CA ALA A 22 -8.69 -4.32 -11.88
C ALA A 22 -8.85 -4.33 -13.40
N SER A 23 -8.98 -5.50 -14.00
CA SER A 23 -9.21 -5.66 -15.44
C SER A 23 -10.54 -5.07 -15.88
N ASP A 24 -11.60 -5.26 -15.09
CA ASP A 24 -12.91 -4.64 -15.35
C ASP A 24 -12.81 -3.12 -15.33
N VAL A 25 -12.19 -2.53 -14.29
CA VAL A 25 -12.03 -1.09 -14.19
C VAL A 25 -11.16 -0.56 -15.33
N LEU A 26 -9.98 -1.14 -15.57
CA LEU A 26 -9.03 -0.63 -16.57
C LEU A 26 -9.55 -0.71 -18.02
N ARG A 27 -10.46 -1.64 -18.31
CA ARG A 27 -11.11 -1.75 -19.64
C ARG A 27 -12.21 -0.73 -19.89
N ARG A 28 -12.68 -0.03 -18.86
CA ARG A 28 -13.70 1.02 -19.03
C ARG A 28 -13.15 2.24 -19.74
N ASP A 29 -14.08 2.97 -20.34
CA ASP A 29 -13.80 4.20 -21.06
C ASP A 29 -13.05 5.23 -20.18
N PRO A 30 -11.82 5.62 -20.56
CA PRO A 30 -11.04 6.62 -19.82
C PRO A 30 -11.53 8.06 -20.04
N GLY A 31 -12.54 8.26 -20.90
CA GLY A 31 -13.15 9.56 -21.16
C GLY A 31 -12.45 10.35 -22.27
N SER A 32 -12.78 11.64 -22.35
CA SER A 32 -12.26 12.54 -23.38
C SER A 32 -10.74 12.71 -23.32
N GLN A 33 -10.13 13.19 -24.42
CA GLN A 33 -8.70 13.48 -24.47
C GLN A 33 -8.25 14.39 -23.31
N LYS A 34 -9.02 15.44 -23.01
CA LYS A 34 -8.73 16.36 -21.90
C LYS A 34 -8.69 15.65 -20.54
N MET A 35 -9.60 14.70 -20.29
CA MET A 35 -9.61 13.91 -19.06
C MET A 35 -8.36 13.02 -18.97
N GLN A 36 -7.95 12.45 -20.10
CA GLN A 36 -6.75 11.60 -20.17
C GLN A 36 -5.47 12.40 -19.97
N ASP A 37 -5.39 13.62 -20.51
CA ASP A 37 -4.25 14.51 -20.34
C ASP A 37 -4.07 14.89 -18.86
N ILE A 38 -5.15 15.31 -18.18
CA ILE A 38 -5.13 15.64 -16.75
C ILE A 38 -4.73 14.41 -15.92
N ALA A 39 -5.35 13.25 -16.19
CA ALA A 39 -5.02 12.01 -15.50
C ALA A 39 -3.56 11.58 -15.73
N GLY A 40 -3.01 11.86 -16.91
CA GLY A 40 -1.60 11.66 -17.23
C GLY A 40 -0.68 12.49 -16.33
N THR A 41 -0.98 13.78 -16.17
CA THR A 41 -0.24 14.68 -15.27
C THR A 41 -0.29 14.22 -13.81
N ILE A 42 -1.48 13.83 -13.33
CA ILE A 42 -1.64 13.30 -11.96
C ILE A 42 -0.83 12.00 -11.80
N PHE A 43 -0.87 11.11 -12.79
CA PHE A 43 -0.11 9.87 -12.76
C PHE A 43 1.40 10.09 -12.73
N GLU A 44 1.91 11.02 -13.54
CA GLU A 44 3.32 11.37 -13.55
C GLU A 44 3.77 11.97 -12.21
N GLY A 45 2.97 12.86 -11.63
CA GLY A 45 3.22 13.45 -10.31
C GLY A 45 3.24 12.40 -9.20
N ALA A 46 2.23 11.53 -9.14
CA ALA A 46 2.13 10.47 -8.15
C ALA A 46 3.29 9.47 -8.25
N MET A 47 3.67 9.08 -9.48
CA MET A 47 4.81 8.19 -9.71
C MET A 47 6.14 8.82 -9.29
N SER A 48 6.33 10.11 -9.60
CA SER A 48 7.54 10.85 -9.24
C SER A 48 7.68 10.98 -7.72
N PHE A 49 6.59 11.29 -7.02
CA PHE A 49 6.56 11.34 -5.56
C PHE A 49 6.86 9.97 -4.94
N LEU A 50 6.15 8.91 -5.34
CA LEU A 50 6.39 7.57 -4.79
C LEU A 50 7.82 7.08 -5.05
N ARG A 51 8.37 7.35 -6.24
CA ARG A 51 9.77 7.00 -6.54
C ARG A 51 10.72 7.65 -5.55
N ARG A 52 10.56 8.95 -5.27
CA ARG A 52 11.43 9.67 -4.33
C ARG A 52 11.23 9.18 -2.89
N GLN A 53 9.98 8.98 -2.49
CA GLN A 53 9.62 8.50 -1.15
C GLN A 53 10.17 7.10 -0.91
N TYR A 54 9.88 6.15 -1.79
CA TYR A 54 10.31 4.74 -1.64
C TYR A 54 11.80 4.53 -1.78
N GLN A 55 12.50 5.34 -2.58
CA GLN A 55 13.98 5.34 -2.57
C GLN A 55 14.53 5.72 -1.20
N THR A 56 13.94 6.72 -0.56
CA THR A 56 14.36 7.17 0.78
C THR A 56 14.02 6.11 1.82
N ILE A 57 12.80 5.59 1.79
CA ILE A 57 12.36 4.50 2.68
C ILE A 57 13.24 3.26 2.52
N ALA A 58 13.61 2.88 1.30
CA ALA A 58 14.46 1.70 1.06
C ALA A 58 15.82 1.81 1.74
N VAL A 59 16.46 2.99 1.67
CA VAL A 59 17.74 3.23 2.36
C VAL A 59 17.55 3.15 3.88
N LEU A 60 16.52 3.80 4.41
CA LEU A 60 16.24 3.79 5.84
C LEU A 60 15.89 2.37 6.33
N ALA A 61 15.10 1.61 5.56
CA ALA A 61 14.71 0.25 5.88
C ALA A 61 15.93 -0.69 5.90
N LEU A 62 16.88 -0.53 4.97
CA LEU A 62 18.11 -1.32 4.96
C LEU A 62 18.95 -1.07 6.22
N VAL A 63 19.12 0.20 6.60
CA VAL A 63 19.84 0.57 7.84
C VAL A 63 19.12 0.01 9.05
N THR A 64 17.80 0.19 9.14
CA THR A 64 16.98 -0.33 10.24
C THR A 64 17.04 -1.85 10.32
N ALA A 65 17.03 -2.57 9.21
CA ALA A 65 17.12 -4.04 9.20
C ALA A 65 18.44 -4.54 9.80
N VAL A 66 19.56 -3.86 9.50
CA VAL A 66 20.86 -4.18 10.10
C VAL A 66 20.84 -3.89 11.60
N VAL A 67 20.28 -2.75 12.01
CA VAL A 67 20.17 -2.39 13.44
C VAL A 67 19.30 -3.39 14.19
N VAL A 68 18.12 -3.73 13.66
CA VAL A 68 17.21 -4.72 14.25
C VAL A 68 17.90 -6.07 14.37
N GLY A 69 18.54 -6.55 13.30
CA GLY A 69 19.22 -7.83 13.32
C GLY A 69 20.40 -7.87 14.30
N ALA A 70 21.16 -6.79 14.40
CA ALA A 70 22.27 -6.68 15.36
C ALA A 70 21.78 -6.63 16.82
N VAL A 71 20.71 -5.87 17.08
CA VAL A 71 20.11 -5.74 18.42
C VAL A 71 19.52 -7.08 18.86
N VAL A 72 18.69 -7.70 18.04
CA VAL A 72 18.08 -9.02 18.33
C VAL A 72 19.18 -10.07 18.51
N GLY A 73 20.16 -10.12 17.60
CA GLY A 73 21.26 -11.08 17.71
C GLY A 73 22.13 -10.90 18.96
N TYR A 74 22.22 -9.68 19.50
CA TYR A 74 22.91 -9.40 20.76
C TYR A 74 22.09 -9.85 21.98
N PHE A 75 20.79 -9.56 22.02
CA PHE A 75 19.94 -9.90 23.16
C PHE A 75 19.60 -11.39 23.27
N ASP A 76 19.38 -12.08 22.14
CA ASP A 76 19.10 -13.52 22.10
C ASP A 76 20.38 -14.38 22.08
N GLU A 77 21.56 -13.75 22.21
CA GLU A 77 22.88 -14.40 22.10
C GLU A 77 23.05 -15.28 20.84
N SER A 78 22.28 -14.99 19.80
CA SER A 78 22.16 -15.82 18.60
C SER A 78 22.13 -14.97 17.34
N LEU A 79 23.26 -14.97 16.62
CA LEU A 79 23.38 -14.31 15.32
C LEU A 79 22.35 -14.84 14.30
N LYS A 80 21.98 -16.12 14.40
CA LYS A 80 20.99 -16.75 13.51
C LYS A 80 19.62 -16.09 13.66
N ILE A 81 19.16 -15.88 14.89
CA ILE A 81 17.87 -15.25 15.20
C ILE A 81 17.87 -13.81 14.70
N GLY A 82 18.93 -13.05 15.00
CA GLY A 82 19.07 -11.67 14.52
C GLY A 82 19.01 -11.55 12.99
N VAL A 83 19.71 -12.42 12.26
CA VAL A 83 19.68 -12.42 10.79
C VAL A 83 18.28 -12.77 10.27
N TYR A 84 17.60 -13.74 10.86
CA TYR A 84 16.25 -14.13 10.45
C TYR A 84 15.24 -12.99 10.68
N THR A 85 15.26 -12.36 11.85
CA THR A 85 14.37 -11.21 12.12
C THR A 85 14.66 -10.03 11.19
N GLY A 86 15.93 -9.78 10.87
CA GLY A 86 16.32 -8.75 9.89
C GLY A 86 15.86 -9.06 8.45
N ILE A 87 15.93 -10.32 8.03
CA ILE A 87 15.39 -10.76 6.73
C ILE A 87 13.86 -10.61 6.72
N ALA A 88 13.19 -11.05 7.78
CA ALA A 88 11.75 -10.91 7.92
C ALA A 88 11.31 -9.45 7.82
N PHE A 89 12.06 -8.53 8.45
CA PHE A 89 11.87 -7.09 8.33
C PHE A 89 11.92 -6.60 6.88
N ILE A 90 12.96 -6.97 6.12
CA ILE A 90 13.06 -6.55 4.73
C ILE A 90 11.90 -7.11 3.89
N VAL A 91 11.53 -8.37 4.11
CA VAL A 91 10.41 -8.99 3.38
C VAL A 91 9.10 -8.25 3.68
N GLY A 92 8.81 -7.96 4.95
CA GLY A 92 7.62 -7.20 5.36
C GLY A 92 7.60 -5.79 4.78
N ALA A 93 8.74 -5.09 4.80
CA ALA A 93 8.90 -3.77 4.20
C ALA A 93 8.63 -3.79 2.68
N VAL A 94 9.17 -4.77 1.96
CA VAL A 94 8.95 -4.92 0.51
C VAL A 94 7.47 -5.22 0.22
N CYS A 95 6.84 -6.13 0.95
CA CYS A 95 5.43 -6.45 0.76
C CYS A 95 4.51 -5.25 1.04
N SER A 96 4.78 -4.47 2.09
CA SER A 96 4.06 -3.23 2.40
C SER A 96 4.21 -2.18 1.30
N ALA A 97 5.43 -1.98 0.80
CA ALA A 97 5.69 -1.06 -0.31
C ALA A 97 4.98 -1.47 -1.62
N ILE A 98 4.97 -2.77 -1.94
CA ILE A 98 4.24 -3.30 -3.10
C ILE A 98 2.74 -3.06 -2.95
N SER A 99 2.19 -3.30 -1.76
CA SER A 99 0.78 -3.08 -1.44
C SER A 99 0.36 -1.61 -1.68
N GLY A 100 1.10 -0.66 -1.10
CA GLY A 100 0.87 0.76 -1.30
C GLY A 100 1.01 1.20 -2.77
N PHE A 101 2.02 0.69 -3.47
CA PHE A 101 2.23 0.99 -4.89
C PHE A 101 1.06 0.54 -5.77
N ILE A 102 0.61 -0.72 -5.61
CA ILE A 102 -0.47 -1.28 -6.41
C ILE A 102 -1.77 -0.53 -6.13
N GLY A 103 -2.06 -0.23 -4.86
CA GLY A 103 -3.22 0.56 -4.45
C GLY A 103 -3.27 1.92 -5.16
N MET A 104 -2.16 2.68 -5.11
CA MET A 104 -2.03 3.95 -5.81
C MET A 104 -2.20 3.81 -7.32
N TYR A 105 -1.53 2.83 -7.93
CA TYR A 105 -1.55 2.65 -9.38
C TYR A 105 -2.98 2.43 -9.91
N VAL A 106 -3.76 1.60 -9.22
CA VAL A 106 -5.15 1.33 -9.59
C VAL A 106 -6.03 2.55 -9.32
N ALA A 107 -5.83 3.23 -8.17
CA ALA A 107 -6.57 4.45 -7.83
C ALA A 107 -6.45 5.52 -8.93
N VAL A 108 -5.22 5.93 -9.27
CA VAL A 108 -4.99 6.97 -10.29
C VAL A 108 -5.65 6.62 -11.63
N ARG A 109 -5.54 5.36 -12.06
CA ARG A 109 -6.14 4.90 -13.32
C ARG A 109 -7.67 4.83 -13.25
N SER A 110 -8.25 4.62 -12.06
CA SER A 110 -9.69 4.56 -11.86
C SER A 110 -10.36 5.94 -11.85
N ASN A 111 -9.62 7.00 -11.47
CA ASN A 111 -10.15 8.36 -11.29
C ASN A 111 -10.80 8.92 -12.56
N SER A 112 -10.07 8.93 -13.69
CA SER A 112 -10.62 9.45 -14.96
C SER A 112 -11.78 8.62 -15.51
N ARG A 113 -11.76 7.30 -15.24
CA ARG A 113 -12.85 6.39 -15.63
C ARG A 113 -14.10 6.62 -14.79
N CYS A 114 -13.93 6.93 -13.51
CA CYS A 114 -15.03 7.34 -12.64
C CYS A 114 -15.63 8.66 -13.13
N ALA A 115 -14.79 9.65 -13.47
CA ALA A 115 -15.24 10.93 -14.04
C ALA A 115 -15.98 10.74 -15.37
N SER A 116 -15.46 9.88 -16.26
CA SER A 116 -16.13 9.53 -17.52
C SER A 116 -17.49 8.86 -17.26
N ALA A 117 -17.55 7.88 -16.35
CA ALA A 117 -18.78 7.21 -15.97
C ALA A 117 -19.83 8.16 -15.38
N ALA A 118 -19.41 9.18 -14.63
CA ALA A 118 -20.29 10.20 -14.07
C ALA A 118 -21.03 11.02 -15.14
N THR A 119 -20.47 11.14 -16.35
CA THR A 119 -21.16 11.80 -17.48
C THR A 119 -22.33 10.98 -18.04
N ARG A 120 -22.35 9.66 -17.76
CA ARG A 120 -23.38 8.73 -18.24
C ARG A 120 -24.41 8.42 -17.17
N SER A 121 -23.97 8.01 -15.98
CA SER A 121 -24.88 7.79 -14.85
C SER A 121 -24.14 7.72 -13.50
N LEU A 122 -24.84 8.13 -12.44
CA LEU A 122 -24.37 7.97 -11.06
C LEU A 122 -24.10 6.49 -10.71
N ARG A 123 -24.97 5.58 -11.16
CA ARG A 123 -24.81 4.14 -10.91
C ARG A 123 -23.50 3.62 -11.49
N GLU A 124 -23.17 4.04 -12.70
CA GLU A 124 -21.93 3.63 -13.34
C GLU A 124 -20.72 4.21 -12.60
N ALA A 125 -20.74 5.50 -12.24
CA ALA A 125 -19.67 6.14 -11.48
C ALA A 125 -19.40 5.43 -10.14
N ILE A 126 -20.45 5.15 -9.36
CA ILE A 126 -20.35 4.40 -8.09
C ILE A 126 -19.79 2.99 -8.34
N THR A 127 -20.20 2.32 -9.42
CA THR A 127 -19.68 0.99 -9.74
C THR A 127 -18.18 1.05 -10.03
N VAL A 128 -17.72 2.07 -10.75
CA VAL A 128 -16.28 2.23 -11.06
C VAL A 128 -15.49 2.55 -9.80
N SER A 129 -15.92 3.51 -8.99
CA SER A 129 -15.20 3.90 -7.77
C SER A 129 -15.14 2.76 -6.76
N LEU A 130 -16.26 2.05 -6.54
CA LEU A 130 -16.32 0.94 -5.60
C LEU A 130 -15.48 -0.25 -6.06
N ARG A 131 -15.51 -0.59 -7.36
CA ARG A 131 -14.63 -1.65 -7.91
C ARG A 131 -13.16 -1.23 -7.86
N GLY A 132 -12.84 0.03 -8.15
CA GLY A 132 -11.48 0.57 -8.04
C GLY A 132 -10.92 0.43 -6.62
N GLY A 133 -11.69 0.85 -5.61
CA GLY A 133 -11.32 0.69 -4.21
C GLY A 133 -11.25 -0.78 -3.76
N ALA A 134 -12.17 -1.62 -4.23
CA ALA A 134 -12.18 -3.05 -3.90
C ALA A 134 -10.91 -3.77 -4.37
N VAL A 135 -10.31 -3.37 -5.49
CA VAL A 135 -9.01 -3.94 -5.93
C VAL A 135 -7.95 -3.78 -4.84
N SER A 136 -7.79 -2.57 -4.31
CA SER A 136 -6.82 -2.30 -3.24
C SER A 136 -7.16 -3.12 -2.00
N GLY A 137 -8.42 -3.12 -1.56
CA GLY A 137 -8.85 -3.87 -0.37
C GLY A 137 -8.57 -5.37 -0.43
N PHE A 138 -9.00 -6.05 -1.51
CA PHE A 138 -8.75 -7.49 -1.67
C PHE A 138 -7.26 -7.79 -1.82
N LEU A 139 -6.52 -6.96 -2.56
CA LEU A 139 -5.10 -7.17 -2.81
C LEU A 139 -4.25 -6.98 -1.55
N VAL A 140 -4.49 -5.91 -0.77
CA VAL A 140 -3.82 -5.63 0.50
C VAL A 140 -3.97 -6.79 1.47
N VAL A 141 -5.21 -7.21 1.72
CA VAL A 141 -5.52 -8.31 2.67
C VAL A 141 -4.91 -9.63 2.19
N SER A 142 -4.99 -9.91 0.89
CA SER A 142 -4.45 -11.15 0.33
C SER A 142 -2.92 -11.19 0.37
N LEU A 143 -2.26 -10.07 0.03
CA LEU A 143 -0.80 -9.97 0.10
C LEU A 143 -0.29 -10.07 1.53
N SER A 144 -1.00 -9.49 2.51
CA SER A 144 -0.66 -9.60 3.93
C SER A 144 -0.75 -11.07 4.38
N LEU A 145 -1.89 -11.71 4.13
CA LEU A 145 -2.12 -13.10 4.50
C LEU A 145 -1.13 -14.07 3.82
N LEU A 146 -0.91 -13.92 2.51
CA LEU A 146 0.04 -14.75 1.77
C LEU A 146 1.48 -14.46 2.17
N GLY A 147 1.82 -13.21 2.46
CA GLY A 147 3.14 -12.81 2.91
C GLY A 147 3.50 -13.47 4.24
N VAL A 148 2.60 -13.37 5.23
CA VAL A 148 2.75 -14.02 6.54
C VAL A 148 2.81 -15.54 6.38
N ALA A 149 1.91 -16.13 5.60
CA ALA A 149 1.90 -17.58 5.37
C ALA A 149 3.18 -18.08 4.66
N ALA A 150 3.69 -17.32 3.69
CA ALA A 150 4.91 -17.66 2.96
C ALA A 150 6.13 -17.61 3.88
N ILE A 151 6.32 -16.53 4.63
CA ILE A 151 7.49 -16.42 5.52
C ILE A 151 7.44 -17.44 6.66
N PHE A 152 6.25 -17.67 7.23
CA PHE A 152 6.04 -18.73 8.21
C PHE A 152 6.38 -20.11 7.63
N GLY A 153 5.91 -20.42 6.42
CA GLY A 153 6.19 -21.69 5.75
C GLY A 153 7.68 -21.90 5.44
N ILE A 154 8.38 -20.84 5.03
CA ILE A 154 9.84 -20.87 4.79
C ILE A 154 10.57 -21.13 6.11
N TYR A 155 10.20 -20.43 7.19
CA TYR A 155 10.95 -20.52 8.45
C TYR A 155 10.67 -21.82 9.19
N SER A 156 9.45 -22.35 9.11
CA SER A 156 9.08 -23.63 9.73
C SER A 156 9.58 -24.84 8.93
N ARG A 157 9.37 -24.89 7.61
CA ARG A 157 9.61 -26.10 6.80
C ARG A 157 10.91 -26.12 6.03
N LEU A 158 11.41 -24.96 5.61
CA LEU A 158 12.62 -24.88 4.76
C LEU A 158 13.88 -24.66 5.61
N LEU A 159 13.73 -23.95 6.72
CA LEU A 159 14.80 -23.66 7.67
C LEU A 159 14.71 -24.49 8.95
N ASP A 160 13.73 -25.41 9.03
CA ASP A 160 13.49 -26.36 10.13
C ASP A 160 13.53 -25.72 11.54
N ASN A 161 13.00 -24.51 11.68
CA ASN A 161 12.89 -23.89 13.01
C ASN A 161 11.63 -24.42 13.73
N PRO A 162 11.66 -24.55 15.07
CA PRO A 162 10.50 -24.97 15.86
C PRO A 162 9.29 -24.07 15.59
N ILE A 163 8.11 -24.67 15.38
CA ILE A 163 6.87 -23.94 15.05
C ILE A 163 6.55 -22.87 16.11
N GLU A 164 6.86 -23.13 17.37
CA GLU A 164 6.64 -22.23 18.51
C GLU A 164 7.55 -20.98 18.45
N GLU A 165 8.71 -21.08 17.82
CA GLU A 165 9.68 -19.98 17.71
C GLU A 165 9.43 -19.12 16.46
N VAL A 166 8.83 -19.68 15.40
CA VAL A 166 8.61 -18.97 14.13
C VAL A 166 7.84 -17.65 14.28
N PRO A 167 6.74 -17.55 15.07
CA PRO A 167 6.04 -16.28 15.31
C PRO A 167 6.95 -15.16 15.82
N PHE A 168 7.90 -15.49 16.71
CA PHE A 168 8.86 -14.52 17.27
C PHE A 168 9.90 -14.06 16.23
N LEU A 169 10.27 -14.93 15.29
CA LEU A 169 11.17 -14.57 14.19
C LEU A 169 10.47 -13.66 13.17
N ILE A 170 9.21 -13.97 12.85
CA ILE A 170 8.44 -13.22 11.85
C ILE A 170 7.85 -11.91 12.40
N VAL A 171 8.01 -11.60 13.70
CA VAL A 171 7.78 -10.24 14.24
C VAL A 171 8.52 -9.19 13.41
N GLY A 172 9.72 -9.53 12.91
CA GLY A 172 10.44 -8.67 11.98
C GLY A 172 9.58 -8.26 10.78
N PHE A 173 8.80 -9.17 10.20
CA PHE A 173 7.90 -8.89 9.07
C PHE A 173 6.87 -7.82 9.41
N GLY A 174 6.18 -7.96 10.55
CA GLY A 174 5.24 -6.94 11.03
C GLY A 174 5.94 -5.59 11.20
N PHE A 175 7.09 -5.58 11.87
CA PHE A 175 7.84 -4.35 12.10
C PHE A 175 8.33 -3.67 10.81
N GLY A 176 8.78 -4.45 9.83
CA GLY A 176 9.17 -3.95 8.52
C GLY A 176 7.99 -3.35 7.75
N ALA A 177 6.81 -3.98 7.84
CA ALA A 177 5.59 -3.44 7.27
C ALA A 177 5.21 -2.10 7.92
N SER A 178 5.30 -1.99 9.26
CA SER A 178 5.02 -0.75 10.02
C SER A 178 5.98 0.36 9.67
N PHE A 179 7.26 0.02 9.51
CA PHE A 179 8.28 0.97 9.14
C PHE A 179 7.96 1.66 7.81
N VAL A 180 7.58 0.88 6.79
CA VAL A 180 7.21 1.44 5.48
C VAL A 180 5.89 2.21 5.57
N ALA A 181 4.88 1.66 6.25
CA ALA A 181 3.58 2.30 6.42
C ALA A 181 3.70 3.67 7.08
N LEU A 182 4.51 3.79 8.14
CA LEU A 182 4.77 5.03 8.86
C LEU A 182 5.27 6.13 7.92
N PHE A 183 6.32 5.86 7.14
CA PHE A 183 6.88 6.86 6.23
C PHE A 183 5.99 7.12 5.00
N ALA A 184 5.26 6.10 4.53
CA ALA A 184 4.31 6.25 3.43
C ALA A 184 3.16 7.20 3.83
N GLN A 185 2.57 6.96 5.01
CA GLN A 185 1.45 7.73 5.54
C GLN A 185 1.87 9.15 5.95
N LEU A 186 2.99 9.31 6.65
CA LEU A 186 3.50 10.64 7.01
C LEU A 186 3.91 11.43 5.77
N GLY A 187 4.70 10.85 4.89
CA GLY A 187 5.17 11.56 3.70
C GLY A 187 4.03 11.92 2.75
N GLY A 188 3.14 10.96 2.47
CA GLY A 188 1.97 11.19 1.62
C GLY A 188 0.98 12.15 2.27
N GLY A 189 0.73 12.01 3.58
CA GLY A 189 -0.14 12.86 4.38
C GLY A 189 0.31 14.32 4.44
N ILE A 190 1.61 14.57 4.63
CA ILE A 190 2.18 15.93 4.58
C ILE A 190 2.01 16.51 3.17
N TYR A 191 2.28 15.72 2.12
CA TYR A 191 2.15 16.19 0.74
C TYR A 191 0.71 16.57 0.39
N THR A 192 -0.26 15.68 0.65
CA THR A 192 -1.69 15.95 0.36
C THR A 192 -2.19 17.14 1.15
N LYS A 193 -1.99 17.16 2.49
CA LYS A 193 -2.58 18.23 3.31
C LYS A 193 -1.94 19.60 3.07
N ALA A 194 -0.66 19.65 2.70
CA ALA A 194 -0.05 20.92 2.31
C ALA A 194 -0.63 21.47 1.00
N ALA A 195 -0.92 20.60 0.04
CA ALA A 195 -1.50 20.98 -1.24
C ALA A 195 -2.98 21.36 -1.11
N ASP A 196 -3.78 20.51 -0.46
CA ASP A 196 -5.21 20.68 -0.14
C ASP A 196 -5.47 22.04 0.54
N VAL A 197 -4.81 22.29 1.68
CA VAL A 197 -4.97 23.56 2.42
C VAL A 197 -4.55 24.77 1.59
N GLY A 198 -3.47 24.65 0.80
CA GLY A 198 -3.01 25.73 -0.08
C GLY A 198 -3.98 26.02 -1.22
N ALA A 199 -4.51 24.97 -1.86
CA ALA A 199 -5.46 25.06 -2.95
C ALA A 199 -6.77 25.70 -2.49
N ASP A 200 -7.29 25.23 -1.36
CA ASP A 200 -8.58 25.65 -0.83
C ASP A 200 -8.59 27.07 -0.29
N LEU A 201 -7.58 27.45 0.50
CA LEU A 201 -7.53 28.79 1.09
C LEU A 201 -7.40 29.86 0.00
N VAL A 202 -6.45 29.71 -0.91
CA VAL A 202 -6.24 30.71 -1.97
C VAL A 202 -7.38 30.67 -2.99
N GLY A 203 -7.83 29.49 -3.39
CA GLY A 203 -8.88 29.32 -4.39
C GLY A 203 -10.25 29.80 -3.89
N LYS A 204 -10.76 29.15 -2.84
CA LYS A 204 -12.14 29.36 -2.35
C LYS A 204 -12.27 30.64 -1.54
N VAL A 205 -11.32 30.92 -0.64
CA VAL A 205 -11.46 32.01 0.35
C VAL A 205 -10.95 33.34 -0.18
N GLU A 206 -9.76 33.37 -0.80
CA GLU A 206 -9.15 34.63 -1.25
C GLU A 206 -9.60 35.04 -2.66
N ALA A 207 -9.52 34.12 -3.63
CA ALA A 207 -9.81 34.42 -5.03
C ALA A 207 -11.28 34.23 -5.42
N GLY A 208 -12.07 33.51 -4.60
CA GLY A 208 -13.48 33.23 -4.86
C GLY A 208 -13.73 32.38 -6.11
N ILE A 209 -12.76 31.53 -6.49
CA ILE A 209 -12.91 30.55 -7.58
C ILE A 209 -13.40 29.20 -7.04
N PRO A 210 -14.05 28.37 -7.87
CA PRO A 210 -14.47 27.03 -7.47
C PRO A 210 -13.32 26.15 -6.96
N GLU A 211 -13.68 25.14 -6.18
CA GLU A 211 -12.81 23.99 -5.87
C GLU A 211 -12.33 23.29 -7.14
N ASP A 212 -11.11 22.77 -7.12
CA ASP A 212 -10.48 22.08 -8.25
C ASP A 212 -10.42 22.90 -9.56
N ASP A 213 -10.50 24.23 -9.46
CA ASP A 213 -10.47 25.08 -10.65
C ASP A 213 -9.11 24.99 -11.36
N PRO A 214 -9.07 24.74 -12.68
CA PRO A 214 -7.82 24.56 -13.43
C PRO A 214 -6.91 25.80 -13.45
N ARG A 215 -7.40 26.97 -13.02
CA ARG A 215 -6.59 28.19 -12.87
C ARG A 215 -5.74 28.17 -11.59
N ASN A 216 -6.07 27.32 -10.62
CA ASN A 216 -5.34 27.20 -9.38
C ASN A 216 -4.17 26.22 -9.54
N ALA A 217 -2.95 26.74 -9.38
CA ALA A 217 -1.72 25.97 -9.59
C ALA A 217 -1.53 24.81 -8.58
N ALA A 218 -2.21 24.86 -7.43
CA ALA A 218 -2.09 23.83 -6.40
C ALA A 218 -2.94 22.57 -6.68
N VAL A 219 -3.94 22.64 -7.57
CA VAL A 219 -4.91 21.54 -7.79
C VAL A 219 -4.25 20.26 -8.29
N ILE A 220 -3.23 20.34 -9.14
CA ILE A 220 -2.52 19.12 -9.56
C ILE A 220 -1.80 18.47 -8.37
N ALA A 221 -1.20 19.25 -7.48
CA ALA A 221 -0.52 18.71 -6.31
C ALA A 221 -1.53 18.10 -5.32
N ASP A 222 -2.71 18.70 -5.19
CA ASP A 222 -3.79 18.20 -4.35
C ASP A 222 -4.29 16.83 -4.84
N LEU A 223 -4.65 16.74 -6.12
CA LEU A 223 -5.09 15.49 -6.75
C LEU A 223 -3.99 14.43 -6.79
N VAL A 224 -2.71 14.81 -6.89
CA VAL A 224 -1.58 13.86 -6.70
C VAL A 224 -1.56 13.39 -5.25
N GLY A 225 -1.75 14.30 -4.31
CA GLY A 225 -1.84 14.07 -2.87
C GLY A 225 -2.83 12.97 -2.48
N ASP A 226 -4.05 13.03 -3.01
CA ASP A 226 -5.07 11.99 -2.75
C ASP A 226 -4.60 10.58 -3.11
N ASN A 227 -3.80 10.46 -4.17
CA ASN A 227 -3.32 9.16 -4.62
C ASN A 227 -2.11 8.68 -3.80
N VAL A 228 -1.21 9.58 -3.40
CA VAL A 228 0.01 9.20 -2.67
C VAL A 228 -0.19 9.09 -1.16
N GLY A 229 -1.06 9.92 -0.58
CA GLY A 229 -1.43 9.88 0.83
C GLY A 229 -2.59 8.93 1.07
N ASP A 230 -3.75 9.25 0.53
CA ASP A 230 -5.00 8.61 0.91
C ASP A 230 -5.17 7.21 0.29
N CYS A 231 -4.51 6.92 -0.84
CA CYS A 231 -4.51 5.59 -1.43
C CYS A 231 -3.24 4.79 -1.07
N ALA A 232 -2.05 5.29 -1.39
CA ALA A 232 -0.80 4.54 -1.16
C ALA A 232 -0.52 4.36 0.34
N GLY A 233 -0.62 5.44 1.11
CA GLY A 233 -0.41 5.43 2.55
C GLY A 233 -1.39 4.52 3.27
N ARG A 234 -2.69 4.62 2.96
CA ARG A 234 -3.72 3.73 3.53
C ARG A 234 -3.56 2.27 3.14
N GLY A 235 -3.12 1.98 1.91
CA GLY A 235 -2.84 0.60 1.47
C GLY A 235 -1.71 -0.05 2.28
N ALA A 236 -0.68 0.73 2.62
CA ALA A 236 0.42 0.26 3.47
C ALA A 236 0.02 0.13 4.95
N ASP A 237 -0.77 1.08 5.45
CA ASP A 237 -1.35 1.10 6.81
C ASP A 237 -2.18 -0.17 7.07
N LEU A 238 -3.15 -0.46 6.19
CA LEU A 238 -4.00 -1.66 6.30
C LEU A 238 -3.21 -2.97 6.12
N PHE A 239 -2.20 -2.98 5.25
CA PHE A 239 -1.32 -4.14 5.09
C PHE A 239 -0.61 -4.45 6.40
N GLU A 240 -0.05 -3.41 7.03
CA GLU A 240 0.65 -3.58 8.29
C GLU A 240 -0.27 -4.04 9.41
N SER A 241 -1.41 -3.40 9.61
CA SER A 241 -2.28 -3.71 10.75
C SER A 241 -2.74 -5.17 10.68
N THR A 242 -3.14 -5.64 9.49
CA THR A 242 -3.51 -7.04 9.30
C THR A 242 -2.34 -8.01 9.51
N ALA A 243 -1.11 -7.65 9.09
CA ALA A 243 0.06 -8.49 9.32
C ALA A 243 0.43 -8.55 10.81
N ALA A 244 0.44 -7.39 11.49
CA ALA A 244 0.78 -7.27 12.90
C ALA A 244 -0.24 -7.99 13.80
N GLU A 245 -1.54 -7.86 13.51
CA GLU A 245 -2.60 -8.57 14.24
C GLU A 245 -2.47 -10.09 14.08
N ASN A 246 -2.26 -10.58 12.85
CA ASN A 246 -2.06 -12.00 12.59
C ASN A 246 -0.83 -12.54 13.35
N ILE A 247 0.31 -11.85 13.27
CA ILE A 247 1.53 -12.26 13.97
C ILE A 247 1.35 -12.17 15.48
N GLY A 248 0.72 -11.12 15.99
CA GLY A 248 0.44 -10.95 17.42
C GLY A 248 -0.44 -12.08 17.96
N ALA A 249 -1.48 -12.47 17.23
CA ALA A 249 -2.30 -13.63 17.58
C ALA A 249 -1.49 -14.92 17.60
N MET A 250 -0.62 -15.14 16.60
CA MET A 250 0.24 -16.34 16.54
C MET A 250 1.23 -16.44 17.70
N ILE A 251 1.69 -15.32 18.26
CA ILE A 251 2.57 -15.29 19.44
C ILE A 251 1.83 -15.69 20.72
N LEU A 252 0.55 -15.32 20.83
CA LEU A 252 -0.26 -15.59 22.02
C LEU A 252 -0.75 -17.04 22.11
N GLY A 253 -1.02 -17.68 20.96
CA GLY A 253 -1.56 -19.05 20.88
C GLY A 253 -3.07 -19.06 20.70
#